data_AF-A0A4Y3RBZ4-F1
#
_entry.id   AF-A0A4Y3RBZ4-F1
#
_cell.length_a   1.000
_cell.length_b   1.000
_cell.length_c   1.000
_cell.angle_alpha   90.00
_cell.angle_beta   90.00
_cell.angle_gamma   90.00
#
_symmetry.space_group_name_H-M   'P 1'
#
loop_
_entity.id
_entity.type
_entity.pdbx_description
1 polymer ?
#
loop_
_entity_poly.entity_id
_entity_poly.type
_entity_poly.pdbx_seq_one_letter_code
_entity_poly.pdbx_strand_id
1 'polypeptide(L)'
;MATAHGGTPAGTSQAKRTRRSRAPAASSRTPAAAHDLDLLRQMLLIRRFEERCVELYSAAAIRGFVHLYIGEEAVAVGVHQTLDERDAVVSTYREHGHALARGIPPEAVMAEMYGKTTGCSHGRGGSMHLFDADRRFYGGNAIVGGGLPLAAGLALADRMRGEPRVTCCFFGDGAFAEGEFHETANLAALWGLPVLFVCENNLYAMGTALAREHAQTDLAMRAASYGMAAWAVDGMDVRAVEKAAHGAVESIRAGSGPHFLEMRTYRFRAHSMYDPDRYRPKDEIEEWKRHDPVTGLADGMRTAGLLDAAALEDLEHQVAEEIDHAVRAAERAPEEPAEDLLLHVTGRHEEARA
;
A
#
# COMPACT_ATOMS: atom_id res chain seq x y z
N MET A 1 13.55 -94.86 -0.81
CA MET A 1 14.43 -94.96 0.38
C MET A 1 13.98 -93.86 1.35
N ALA A 2 13.23 -94.23 2.38
CA ALA A 2 13.69 -94.31 3.78
C ALA A 2 13.89 -92.90 4.40
N THR A 3 12.88 -92.38 5.10
CA THR A 3 12.75 -92.27 6.59
C THR A 3 13.66 -91.20 7.21
N ALA A 4 13.07 -90.12 7.77
CA ALA A 4 12.92 -89.85 9.23
C ALA A 4 14.16 -89.11 9.81
N HIS A 5 14.13 -88.18 10.77
CA HIS A 5 13.17 -87.62 11.72
C HIS A 5 13.80 -86.35 12.34
N GLY A 6 12.98 -85.47 12.95
CA GLY A 6 13.36 -84.81 14.21
C GLY A 6 13.10 -83.30 14.35
N GLY A 7 12.11 -82.94 15.18
CA GLY A 7 12.25 -81.87 16.19
C GLY A 7 11.63 -80.49 15.94
N THR A 8 10.42 -80.28 16.45
CA THR A 8 9.76 -78.98 16.77
C THR A 8 10.17 -78.48 18.20
N PRO A 9 9.71 -77.32 18.74
CA PRO A 9 9.26 -76.04 18.16
C PRO A 9 9.75 -74.76 18.91
N ALA A 10 9.29 -73.60 18.41
CA ALA A 10 8.83 -72.39 19.13
C ALA A 10 9.82 -71.31 19.59
N GLY A 11 9.62 -70.10 19.04
CA GLY A 11 10.16 -68.83 19.50
C GLY A 11 9.55 -67.67 18.72
N THR A 12 8.38 -67.18 19.15
CA THR A 12 7.69 -66.01 18.60
C THR A 12 8.45 -64.72 18.91
N SER A 13 8.83 -63.96 17.87
CA SER A 13 9.35 -62.59 17.98
C SER A 13 8.42 -61.62 17.24
N GLN A 14 7.74 -60.76 17.99
CA GLN A 14 6.92 -59.67 17.47
C GLN A 14 7.81 -58.58 16.89
N ALA A 15 7.71 -58.37 15.57
CA ALA A 15 8.34 -57.24 14.88
C ALA A 15 7.59 -55.94 15.20
N LYS A 16 8.29 -54.98 15.84
CA LYS A 16 7.85 -53.60 16.02
C LYS A 16 7.70 -52.91 14.67
N ARG A 17 6.46 -52.61 14.27
CA ARG A 17 6.15 -51.69 13.16
C ARG A 17 6.57 -50.27 13.56
N THR A 18 7.59 -49.76 12.90
CA THR A 18 7.98 -48.35 12.93
C THR A 18 6.87 -47.50 12.29
N ARG A 19 6.32 -46.57 13.09
CA ARG A 19 5.38 -45.53 12.63
C ARG A 19 6.16 -44.59 11.70
N ARG A 20 5.90 -44.67 10.39
CA ARG A 20 6.25 -43.61 9.45
C ARG A 20 5.53 -42.32 9.89
N SER A 21 6.30 -41.28 10.18
CA SER A 21 5.77 -39.93 10.39
C SER A 21 5.05 -39.46 9.12
N ARG A 22 3.79 -39.07 9.25
CA ARG A 22 3.09 -38.31 8.22
C ARG A 22 3.73 -36.92 8.20
N ALA A 23 4.23 -36.51 7.04
CA ALA A 23 4.45 -35.09 6.76
C ALA A 23 3.14 -34.33 7.00
N PRO A 24 3.18 -33.10 7.56
CA PRO A 24 1.98 -32.32 7.74
C PRO A 24 1.34 -32.07 6.37
N ALA A 25 0.07 -32.42 6.24
CA ALA A 25 -0.69 -32.13 5.04
C ALA A 25 -0.79 -30.61 4.91
N ALA A 26 -0.37 -30.06 3.76
CA ALA A 26 -0.69 -28.69 3.42
C ALA A 26 -2.21 -28.52 3.52
N SER A 27 -2.66 -27.73 4.49
CA SER A 27 -4.07 -27.41 4.69
C SER A 27 -4.57 -26.67 3.46
N SER A 28 -5.51 -27.25 2.70
CA SER A 28 -6.16 -26.57 1.58
C SER A 28 -7.04 -25.46 2.13
N ARG A 29 -6.49 -24.24 2.22
CA ARG A 29 -7.21 -23.05 2.68
C ARG A 29 -8.38 -22.74 1.74
N THR A 30 -9.45 -22.15 2.26
CA THR A 30 -10.55 -21.63 1.42
C THR A 30 -10.05 -20.41 0.64
N PRO A 31 -10.67 -20.06 -0.51
CA PRO A 31 -10.31 -18.87 -1.27
C PRO A 31 -10.32 -17.58 -0.43
N ALA A 32 -11.33 -17.41 0.43
CA ALA A 32 -11.41 -16.26 1.33
C ALA A 32 -10.25 -16.22 2.34
N ALA A 33 -9.88 -17.37 2.92
CA ALA A 33 -8.76 -17.44 3.85
C ALA A 33 -7.40 -17.25 3.16
N ALA A 34 -7.28 -17.61 1.88
CA ALA A 34 -6.10 -17.33 1.08
C ALA A 34 -6.01 -15.84 0.74
N HIS A 35 -7.13 -15.21 0.40
CA HIS A 35 -7.23 -13.76 0.17
C HIS A 35 -6.84 -12.95 1.40
N ASP A 36 -7.42 -13.26 2.57
CA ASP A 36 -7.07 -12.58 3.82
C ASP A 36 -5.58 -12.72 4.18
N LEU A 37 -4.95 -13.86 3.87
CA LEU A 37 -3.53 -14.03 4.08
C LEU A 37 -2.70 -13.12 3.17
N ASP A 38 -3.14 -12.95 1.91
CA ASP A 38 -2.49 -12.05 0.97
C ASP A 38 -2.62 -10.58 1.42
N LEU A 39 -3.82 -10.15 1.84
CA LEU A 39 -4.02 -8.84 2.44
C LEU A 39 -3.09 -8.61 3.64
N LEU A 40 -3.01 -9.59 4.54
CA LEU A 40 -2.13 -9.53 5.70
C LEU A 40 -0.65 -9.44 5.29
N ARG A 41 -0.21 -10.23 4.31
CA ARG A 41 1.15 -10.19 3.77
C ARG A 41 1.48 -8.80 3.24
N GLN A 42 0.62 -8.22 2.42
CA GLN A 42 0.86 -6.91 1.81
C GLN A 42 0.94 -5.80 2.86
N MET A 43 0.04 -5.80 3.86
CA MET A 43 0.12 -4.84 4.95
C MET A 43 1.38 -5.03 5.80
N LEU A 44 1.79 -6.26 6.08
CA LEU A 44 3.06 -6.57 6.76
C LEU A 44 4.26 -6.09 5.95
N LEU A 45 4.27 -6.29 4.63
CA LEU A 45 5.34 -5.82 3.75
C LEU A 45 5.49 -4.31 3.86
N ILE A 46 4.40 -3.55 3.75
CA ILE A 46 4.42 -2.09 3.90
C ILE A 46 4.96 -1.69 5.29
N ARG A 47 4.38 -2.25 6.36
CA ARG A 47 4.76 -1.94 7.75
C ARG A 47 6.25 -2.19 8.00
N ARG A 48 6.71 -3.41 7.68
CA ARG A 48 8.10 -3.84 7.95
C ARG A 48 9.09 -3.12 7.05
N PHE A 49 8.72 -2.83 5.80
CA PHE A 49 9.55 -2.06 4.89
C PHE A 49 9.83 -0.67 5.47
N GLU A 50 8.79 0.02 5.94
CA GLU A 50 8.92 1.36 6.50
C GLU A 50 9.60 1.38 7.88
N GLU A 51 9.40 0.37 8.72
CA GLU A 51 10.17 0.19 9.95
C GLU A 51 11.67 0.03 9.66
N ARG A 52 12.04 -0.75 8.63
CA ARG A 52 13.43 -0.81 8.18
C ARG A 52 13.91 0.53 7.62
N CYS A 53 13.07 1.29 6.93
CA CYS A 53 13.42 2.63 6.48
C CYS A 53 13.73 3.59 7.64
N VAL A 54 13.03 3.47 8.78
CA VAL A 54 13.34 4.24 10.01
C VAL A 54 14.76 3.97 10.49
N GLU A 55 15.17 2.69 10.54
CA GLU A 55 16.51 2.28 10.94
C GLU A 55 17.58 2.85 9.99
N LEU A 56 17.35 2.70 8.68
CA LEU A 56 18.28 3.11 7.64
C LEU A 56 18.40 4.63 7.52
N TYR A 57 17.31 5.36 7.75
CA TYR A 57 17.31 6.81 7.85
C TYR A 57 18.11 7.28 9.07
N SER A 58 17.93 6.63 10.22
CA SER A 58 18.69 6.92 11.44
C SER A 58 20.19 6.64 11.28
N ALA A 59 20.54 5.67 10.43
CA ALA A 59 21.91 5.37 10.02
C ALA A 59 22.45 6.27 8.89
N ALA A 60 21.66 7.26 8.43
CA ALA A 60 21.98 8.17 7.32
C ALA A 60 22.22 7.49 5.96
N ALA A 61 21.75 6.25 5.79
CA ALA A 61 21.75 5.53 4.52
C ALA A 61 20.64 6.05 3.59
N ILE A 62 19.46 6.33 4.14
CA ILE A 62 18.38 7.05 3.47
C ILE A 62 18.51 8.54 3.81
N ARG A 63 18.38 9.40 2.80
CA ARG A 63 18.54 10.87 2.94
C ARG A 63 17.31 11.60 2.41
N GLY A 64 17.17 12.87 2.80
CA GLY A 64 16.03 13.71 2.41
C GLY A 64 14.86 13.58 3.38
N PHE A 65 13.67 14.02 2.97
CA PHE A 65 12.47 13.92 3.81
C PHE A 65 11.82 12.54 3.66
N VAL A 66 11.51 11.89 4.78
CA VAL A 66 10.84 10.60 4.81
C VAL A 66 9.49 10.72 5.51
N HIS A 67 8.42 10.35 4.81
CA HIS A 67 7.04 10.36 5.29
C HIS A 67 6.50 8.93 5.32
N LEU A 68 6.25 8.41 6.51
CA LEU A 68 5.90 7.00 6.72
C LEU A 68 4.38 6.79 6.74
N TYR A 69 3.90 5.80 6.00
CA TYR A 69 2.53 5.34 5.90
C TYR A 69 2.09 4.39 7.04
N ILE A 70 2.97 4.13 8.01
CA ILE A 70 2.70 3.30 9.21
C ILE A 70 1.38 3.68 9.90
N GLY A 71 0.44 2.74 9.90
CA GLY A 71 -0.91 2.84 10.47
C GLY A 71 -2.03 2.99 9.43
N GLU A 72 -1.68 3.27 8.17
CA GLU A 72 -2.63 3.53 7.08
C GLU A 72 -2.70 2.35 6.08
N GLU A 73 -2.02 1.22 6.37
CA GLU A 73 -1.77 0.13 5.41
C GLU A 73 -3.04 -0.50 4.82
N ALA A 74 -4.11 -0.62 5.62
CA ALA A 74 -5.38 -1.17 5.17
C ALA A 74 -6.00 -0.36 4.03
N VAL A 75 -5.79 0.97 4.00
CA VAL A 75 -6.29 1.84 2.95
C VAL A 75 -5.60 1.54 1.62
N ALA A 76 -4.27 1.60 1.60
CA ALA A 76 -3.49 1.28 0.41
C ALA A 76 -3.81 -0.13 -0.11
N VAL A 77 -3.70 -1.16 0.74
CA VAL A 77 -3.90 -2.56 0.32
C VAL A 77 -5.33 -2.80 -0.13
N GLY A 78 -6.33 -2.40 0.65
CA GLY A 78 -7.73 -2.67 0.35
C GLY A 78 -8.20 -2.01 -0.94
N VAL A 79 -7.80 -0.78 -1.20
CA VAL A 79 -8.16 -0.09 -2.46
C VAL A 79 -7.50 -0.78 -3.66
N HIS A 80 -6.21 -1.15 -3.56
CA HIS A 80 -5.45 -1.70 -4.68
C HIS A 80 -5.96 -3.06 -5.16
N GLN A 81 -6.64 -3.84 -4.31
CA GLN A 81 -7.31 -5.09 -4.73
C GLN A 81 -8.42 -4.88 -5.76
N THR A 82 -8.93 -3.66 -5.86
CA THR A 82 -10.11 -3.34 -6.68
C THR A 82 -9.74 -2.69 -8.02
N LEU A 83 -8.47 -2.33 -8.18
CA LEU A 83 -7.95 -1.67 -9.37
C LEU A 83 -7.37 -2.70 -10.33
N ASP A 84 -7.58 -2.47 -11.63
CA ASP A 84 -6.91 -3.24 -12.68
C ASP A 84 -5.53 -2.64 -13.02
N GLU A 85 -4.71 -3.39 -13.76
CA GLU A 85 -3.36 -2.98 -14.16
C GLU A 85 -3.33 -1.73 -15.06
N ARG A 86 -4.46 -1.40 -15.70
CA ARG A 86 -4.61 -0.29 -16.64
C ARG A 86 -5.15 0.96 -15.94
N ASP A 87 -5.70 0.83 -14.75
CA ASP A 87 -6.13 1.97 -13.95
C ASP A 87 -4.93 2.84 -13.58
N ALA A 88 -5.15 4.14 -13.43
CA ALA A 88 -4.13 5.06 -12.96
C ALA A 88 -4.22 5.23 -11.44
N VAL A 89 -3.07 5.29 -10.77
CA VAL A 89 -2.98 5.64 -9.35
C VAL A 89 -2.20 6.92 -9.22
N VAL A 90 -2.83 7.96 -8.66
CA VAL A 90 -2.18 9.20 -8.26
C VAL A 90 -2.07 9.20 -6.75
N SER A 91 -0.88 9.50 -6.22
CA SER A 91 -0.59 9.44 -4.80
C SER A 91 0.05 10.72 -4.26
N THR A 92 0.02 10.87 -2.94
CA THR A 92 0.69 11.93 -2.16
C THR A 92 2.21 11.71 -2.08
N TYR A 93 2.89 12.46 -1.20
CA TYR A 93 4.28 12.28 -0.76
C TYR A 93 4.47 11.19 0.32
N ARG A 94 3.39 10.52 0.75
CA ARG A 94 3.40 9.41 1.71
C ARG A 94 3.12 8.10 0.98
N GLU A 95 3.74 7.90 -0.17
CA GLU A 95 3.30 6.91 -1.15
C GLU A 95 3.97 5.53 -1.08
N HIS A 96 4.88 5.26 -0.15
CA HIS A 96 5.56 3.96 -0.11
C HIS A 96 4.55 2.80 -0.03
N GLY A 97 3.53 2.93 0.83
CA GLY A 97 2.46 1.95 0.95
C GLY A 97 1.68 1.76 -0.34
N HIS A 98 1.32 2.85 -1.02
CA HIS A 98 0.65 2.81 -2.32
C HIS A 98 1.52 2.17 -3.40
N ALA A 99 2.81 2.50 -3.46
CA ALA A 99 3.76 1.96 -4.44
C ALA A 99 3.91 0.44 -4.29
N LEU A 100 4.09 -0.03 -3.06
CA LEU A 100 4.21 -1.46 -2.74
C LEU A 100 2.90 -2.21 -3.01
N ALA A 101 1.75 -1.64 -2.62
CA ALA A 101 0.43 -2.22 -2.92
C ALA A 101 0.11 -2.26 -4.42
N ARG A 102 0.63 -1.30 -5.20
CA ARG A 102 0.57 -1.31 -6.67
C ARG A 102 1.50 -2.34 -7.32
N GLY A 103 2.40 -2.94 -6.53
CA GLY A 103 3.34 -3.97 -6.97
C GLY A 103 4.65 -3.43 -7.52
N ILE A 104 5.02 -2.17 -7.22
CA ILE A 104 6.39 -1.72 -7.48
C ILE A 104 7.34 -2.57 -6.61
N PRO A 105 8.38 -3.19 -7.19
CA PRO A 105 9.26 -4.09 -6.44
C PRO A 105 9.90 -3.39 -5.23
N PRO A 106 9.94 -4.01 -4.04
CA PRO A 106 10.59 -3.43 -2.87
C PRO A 106 12.05 -3.04 -3.13
N GLU A 107 12.76 -3.76 -4.00
CA GLU A 107 14.14 -3.40 -4.37
C GLU A 107 14.22 -2.06 -5.10
N ALA A 108 13.27 -1.78 -6.00
CA ALA A 108 13.21 -0.51 -6.72
C ALA A 108 12.80 0.63 -5.78
N VAL A 109 11.84 0.40 -4.88
CA VAL A 109 11.45 1.41 -3.87
C VAL A 109 12.62 1.71 -2.93
N MET A 110 13.31 0.69 -2.41
CA MET A 110 14.45 0.87 -1.52
C MET A 110 15.63 1.56 -2.23
N ALA A 111 15.92 1.18 -3.48
CA ALA A 111 16.95 1.83 -4.29
C ALA A 111 16.63 3.32 -4.52
N GLU A 112 15.36 3.66 -4.75
CA GLU A 112 14.92 5.06 -4.87
C GLU A 112 15.18 5.84 -3.58
N MET A 113 14.84 5.27 -2.42
CA MET A 113 15.09 5.89 -1.12
C MET A 113 16.59 6.06 -0.80
N TYR A 114 17.44 5.21 -1.36
CA TYR A 114 18.91 5.32 -1.27
C TYR A 114 19.51 6.30 -2.28
N GLY A 115 18.71 6.84 -3.22
CA GLY A 115 19.21 7.69 -4.30
C GLY A 115 20.04 6.93 -5.34
N LYS A 116 19.70 5.67 -5.63
CA LYS A 116 20.43 4.80 -6.57
C LYS A 116 19.73 4.71 -7.91
N THR A 117 20.48 4.52 -8.99
CA THR A 117 19.95 4.56 -10.37
C THR A 117 18.97 3.44 -10.70
N THR A 118 18.96 2.37 -9.92
CA THR A 118 17.99 1.26 -10.02
C THR A 118 16.68 1.54 -9.28
N GLY A 119 16.51 2.73 -8.71
CA GLY A 119 15.25 3.20 -8.17
C GLY A 119 14.18 3.38 -9.26
N CYS A 120 12.90 3.35 -8.87
CA CYS A 120 11.80 3.50 -9.82
C CYS A 120 11.77 4.86 -10.54
N SER A 121 12.39 5.89 -9.94
CA SER A 121 12.62 7.22 -10.52
C SER A 121 14.12 7.50 -10.70
N HIS A 122 14.94 6.46 -10.87
CA HIS A 122 16.39 6.51 -11.02
C HIS A 122 17.16 7.16 -9.85
N GLY A 123 16.60 7.13 -8.64
CA GLY A 123 17.23 7.68 -7.44
C GLY A 123 17.14 9.20 -7.33
N ARG A 124 16.41 9.85 -8.23
CA ARG A 124 16.27 11.31 -8.30
C ARG A 124 15.10 11.84 -7.50
N GLY A 125 14.10 10.99 -7.28
CA GLY A 125 12.88 11.33 -6.58
C GLY A 125 13.02 11.18 -5.06
N GLY A 126 13.74 10.14 -4.62
CA GLY A 126 13.82 9.80 -3.20
C GLY A 126 12.47 9.41 -2.61
N SER A 127 12.32 9.57 -1.29
CA SER A 127 11.17 9.05 -0.53
C SER A 127 9.82 9.72 -0.83
N MET A 128 9.77 10.85 -1.54
CA MET A 128 8.52 11.59 -1.79
C MET A 128 8.11 11.65 -3.27
N HIS A 129 8.84 10.97 -4.17
CA HIS A 129 8.67 11.07 -5.62
C HIS A 129 8.83 9.71 -6.32
N LEU A 130 8.14 8.68 -5.80
CA LEU A 130 8.09 7.36 -6.44
C LEU A 130 7.18 7.38 -7.68
N PHE A 131 7.67 6.88 -8.80
CA PHE A 131 6.96 6.89 -10.08
C PHE A 131 7.17 5.59 -10.85
N ASP A 132 6.13 5.09 -11.52
CA ASP A 132 6.23 3.92 -12.42
C ASP A 132 5.19 4.05 -13.54
N ALA A 133 5.65 4.42 -14.74
CA ALA A 133 4.78 4.61 -15.90
C ALA A 133 4.10 3.32 -16.37
N ASP A 134 4.81 2.20 -16.31
CA ASP A 134 4.32 0.90 -16.79
C ASP A 134 3.15 0.42 -15.92
N ARG A 135 3.24 0.68 -14.61
CA ARG A 135 2.16 0.40 -13.65
C ARG A 135 1.13 1.51 -13.54
N ARG A 136 1.27 2.58 -14.33
CA ARG A 136 0.44 3.80 -14.26
C ARG A 136 0.34 4.35 -12.84
N PHE A 137 1.46 4.29 -12.12
CA PHE A 137 1.63 4.85 -10.80
C PHE A 137 2.30 6.23 -10.90
N TYR A 138 1.49 7.26 -10.74
CA TYR A 138 1.89 8.66 -10.76
C TYR A 138 1.99 9.15 -9.32
N GLY A 139 2.90 8.54 -8.56
CA GLY A 139 3.08 8.81 -7.14
C GLY A 139 3.97 10.01 -6.84
N GLY A 140 3.97 10.37 -5.56
CA GLY A 140 4.95 11.29 -5.01
C GLY A 140 4.74 12.74 -5.40
N ASN A 141 3.55 13.26 -5.10
CA ASN A 141 3.30 14.69 -5.18
C ASN A 141 3.56 15.36 -3.82
N ALA A 142 4.67 16.08 -3.71
CA ALA A 142 5.03 16.87 -2.53
C ALA A 142 4.25 18.18 -2.38
N ILE A 143 3.53 18.60 -3.43
CA ILE A 143 2.62 19.74 -3.36
C ILE A 143 1.26 19.23 -2.88
N VAL A 144 0.83 19.70 -1.70
CA VAL A 144 -0.48 19.37 -1.13
C VAL A 144 -1.57 19.74 -2.15
N GLY A 145 -2.48 18.79 -2.41
CA GLY A 145 -3.53 18.95 -3.42
C GLY A 145 -3.08 18.83 -4.90
N GLY A 146 -1.78 18.88 -5.20
CA GLY A 146 -1.26 18.90 -6.57
C GLY A 146 -1.60 17.67 -7.42
N GLY A 147 -1.86 16.51 -6.80
CA GLY A 147 -2.26 15.29 -7.48
C GLY A 147 -3.72 15.29 -7.98
N LEU A 148 -4.58 16.11 -7.37
CA LEU A 148 -6.02 16.15 -7.70
C LEU A 148 -6.29 16.55 -9.15
N PRO A 149 -5.78 17.69 -9.66
CA PRO A 149 -6.00 18.07 -11.06
C PRO A 149 -5.30 17.11 -12.05
N LEU A 150 -4.17 16.50 -11.66
CA LEU A 150 -3.51 15.46 -12.46
C LEU A 150 -4.43 14.25 -12.64
N ALA A 151 -5.08 13.78 -11.56
CA ALA A 151 -6.00 12.66 -11.62
C ALA A 151 -7.20 12.94 -12.53
N ALA A 152 -7.79 14.14 -12.44
CA ALA A 152 -8.86 14.53 -13.36
C ALA A 152 -8.38 14.60 -14.82
N GLY A 153 -7.16 15.09 -15.07
CA GLY A 153 -6.56 15.11 -16.41
C GLY A 153 -6.37 13.72 -17.00
N LEU A 154 -5.86 12.76 -16.22
CA LEU A 154 -5.70 11.36 -16.63
C LEU A 154 -7.05 10.71 -16.96
N ALA A 155 -8.04 10.87 -16.07
CA ALA A 155 -9.38 10.34 -16.27
C ALA A 155 -10.10 10.97 -17.48
N LEU A 156 -9.91 12.27 -17.70
CA LEU A 156 -10.41 12.96 -18.89
C LEU A 156 -9.77 12.39 -20.16
N ALA A 157 -8.46 12.17 -20.16
CA ALA A 157 -7.76 11.61 -21.31
C ALA A 157 -8.21 10.19 -21.64
N ASP A 158 -8.33 9.31 -20.64
CA ASP A 158 -8.84 7.94 -20.82
C ASP A 158 -10.29 7.98 -21.36
N ARG A 159 -11.14 8.86 -20.82
CA ARG A 159 -12.52 9.04 -21.30
C ARG A 159 -12.59 9.52 -22.75
N MET A 160 -11.78 10.51 -23.12
CA MET A 160 -11.74 11.04 -24.50
C MET A 160 -11.26 9.98 -25.50
N ARG A 161 -10.46 9.00 -25.05
CA ARG A 161 -10.00 7.85 -25.84
C ARG A 161 -10.98 6.67 -25.83
N GLY A 162 -12.05 6.74 -25.04
CA GLY A 162 -13.00 5.63 -24.86
C GLY A 162 -12.39 4.43 -24.12
N GLU A 163 -11.38 4.66 -23.29
CA GLU A 163 -10.72 3.61 -22.51
C GLU A 163 -11.49 3.41 -21.19
N PRO A 164 -11.95 2.18 -20.88
CA PRO A 164 -12.76 1.90 -19.69
C PRO A 164 -11.87 1.75 -18.44
N ARG A 165 -11.10 2.80 -18.11
CA ARG A 165 -10.16 2.85 -16.98
C ARG A 165 -10.71 3.74 -15.87
N VAL A 166 -10.28 3.43 -14.64
CA VAL A 166 -10.49 4.29 -13.47
C VAL A 166 -9.19 4.99 -13.13
N THR A 167 -9.28 6.25 -12.69
CA THR A 167 -8.16 6.93 -12.02
C THR A 167 -8.45 7.02 -10.53
N CYS A 168 -7.64 6.35 -9.72
CA CYS A 168 -7.69 6.43 -8.26
C CYS A 168 -6.74 7.53 -7.78
N CYS A 169 -7.24 8.47 -6.97
CA CYS A 169 -6.48 9.59 -6.43
C CYS A 169 -6.49 9.54 -4.90
N PHE A 170 -5.35 9.23 -4.31
CA PHE A 170 -5.13 9.28 -2.86
C PHE A 170 -4.70 10.68 -2.42
N PHE A 171 -5.28 11.17 -1.33
CA PHE A 171 -4.93 12.46 -0.72
C PHE A 171 -5.35 12.50 0.75
N GLY A 172 -4.71 13.34 1.57
CA GLY A 172 -5.06 13.48 2.98
C GLY A 172 -6.18 14.49 3.24
N ASP A 173 -6.69 14.51 4.47
CA ASP A 173 -7.68 15.48 4.95
C ASP A 173 -7.24 16.95 4.74
N GLY A 174 -5.97 17.27 4.97
CA GLY A 174 -5.44 18.61 4.69
C GLY A 174 -5.56 19.03 3.23
N ALA A 175 -5.39 18.10 2.27
CA ALA A 175 -5.55 18.40 0.85
C ALA A 175 -7.01 18.61 0.44
N PHE A 176 -7.97 18.12 1.22
CA PHE A 176 -9.39 18.42 1.03
C PHE A 176 -9.70 19.91 1.26
N ALA A 177 -8.90 20.60 2.10
CA ALA A 177 -9.07 22.02 2.37
C ALA A 177 -8.59 22.94 1.24
N GLU A 178 -7.81 22.40 0.29
CA GLU A 178 -7.20 23.18 -0.79
C GLU A 178 -8.22 23.53 -1.89
N GLY A 179 -8.00 24.67 -2.55
CA GLY A 179 -8.84 25.13 -3.66
C GLY A 179 -8.86 24.13 -4.83
N GLU A 180 -7.72 23.47 -5.05
CA GLU A 180 -7.50 22.46 -6.07
C GLU A 180 -8.48 21.30 -5.93
N PHE A 181 -8.83 20.87 -4.71
CA PHE A 181 -9.86 19.84 -4.50
C PHE A 181 -11.20 20.33 -5.02
N HIS A 182 -11.61 21.53 -4.64
CA HIS A 182 -12.92 22.07 -4.96
C HIS A 182 -13.09 22.31 -6.47
N GLU A 183 -12.07 22.81 -7.15
CA GLU A 183 -12.06 22.99 -8.61
C GLU A 183 -12.08 21.63 -9.33
N THR A 184 -11.23 20.69 -8.89
CA THR A 184 -11.13 19.35 -9.48
C THR A 184 -12.42 18.56 -9.31
N ALA A 185 -12.99 18.55 -8.10
CA ALA A 185 -14.22 17.83 -7.77
C ALA A 185 -15.40 18.33 -8.62
N ASN A 186 -15.51 19.66 -8.77
CA ASN A 186 -16.52 20.27 -9.62
C ASN A 186 -16.37 19.85 -11.09
N LEU A 187 -15.15 19.89 -11.65
CA LEU A 187 -14.92 19.49 -13.04
C LEU A 187 -15.12 17.97 -13.25
N ALA A 188 -14.67 17.15 -12.31
CA ALA A 188 -14.86 15.71 -12.35
C ALA A 188 -16.36 15.35 -12.36
N ALA A 189 -17.16 16.01 -11.52
CA ALA A 189 -18.62 15.80 -11.48
C ALA A 189 -19.31 16.36 -12.73
N LEU A 190 -19.01 17.60 -13.13
CA LEU A 190 -19.58 18.25 -14.31
C LEU A 190 -19.35 17.43 -15.58
N TRP A 191 -18.15 16.85 -15.71
CA TRP A 191 -17.82 16.04 -16.85
C TRP A 191 -18.19 14.57 -16.65
N GLY A 192 -18.52 14.09 -15.46
CA GLY A 192 -18.74 12.66 -15.20
C GLY A 192 -17.48 11.84 -15.47
N LEU A 193 -16.34 12.28 -14.94
CA LEU A 193 -15.06 11.61 -15.10
C LEU A 193 -14.96 10.32 -14.27
N PRO A 194 -14.23 9.29 -14.74
CA PRO A 194 -14.05 8.06 -14.01
C PRO A 194 -12.96 8.15 -12.93
N VAL A 195 -13.20 8.99 -11.91
CA VAL A 195 -12.26 9.24 -10.81
C VAL A 195 -12.79 8.66 -9.50
N LEU A 196 -11.95 7.89 -8.81
CA LEU A 196 -12.14 7.53 -7.40
C LEU A 196 -11.26 8.44 -6.54
N PHE A 197 -11.89 9.33 -5.77
CA PHE A 197 -11.23 10.15 -4.77
C PHE A 197 -11.15 9.37 -3.44
N VAL A 198 -9.94 9.06 -2.99
CA VAL A 198 -9.69 8.37 -1.72
C VAL A 198 -9.05 9.36 -0.75
N CYS A 199 -9.86 9.88 0.17
CA CYS A 199 -9.42 10.81 1.20
C CYS A 199 -8.98 10.03 2.45
N GLU A 200 -7.68 10.02 2.72
CA GLU A 200 -7.05 9.41 3.88
C GLU A 200 -7.15 10.38 5.06
N ASN A 201 -8.28 10.31 5.76
CA ASN A 201 -8.55 11.15 6.90
C ASN A 201 -7.86 10.57 8.14
N ASN A 202 -6.61 10.99 8.37
CA ASN A 202 -5.82 10.62 9.55
C ASN A 202 -5.90 11.66 10.68
N LEU A 203 -6.86 12.58 10.57
CA LEU A 203 -7.21 13.64 11.52
C LEU A 203 -6.22 14.82 11.61
N TYR A 204 -5.12 14.80 10.86
CA TYR A 204 -4.07 15.82 10.97
C TYR A 204 -3.37 16.15 9.64
N ALA A 205 -3.52 17.41 9.21
CA ALA A 205 -2.65 18.05 8.24
C ALA A 205 -1.34 18.52 8.90
N MET A 206 -0.30 17.68 8.86
CA MET A 206 0.91 17.87 9.66
C MET A 206 0.56 18.04 11.14
N GLY A 207 0.60 19.27 11.65
CA GLY A 207 0.33 19.66 13.03
C GLY A 207 -1.06 20.26 13.31
N THR A 208 -1.87 20.47 12.27
CA THR A 208 -3.20 21.07 12.39
C THR A 208 -4.24 19.96 12.44
N ALA A 209 -4.94 19.83 13.56
CA ALA A 209 -6.03 18.87 13.72
C ALA A 209 -7.22 19.22 12.81
N LEU A 210 -7.92 18.20 12.30
CA LEU A 210 -9.07 18.30 11.39
C LEU A 210 -10.10 19.37 11.80
N ALA A 211 -10.50 19.39 13.07
CA ALA A 211 -11.49 20.33 13.60
C ALA A 211 -11.00 21.79 13.67
N ARG A 212 -9.71 22.04 13.47
CA ARG A 212 -9.10 23.38 13.43
C ARG A 212 -9.00 23.94 12.02
N GLU A 213 -9.04 23.09 11.00
CA GLU A 213 -8.97 23.51 9.59
C GLU A 213 -10.31 23.38 8.84
N HIS A 214 -11.20 22.50 9.31
CA HIS A 214 -12.52 22.35 8.71
C HIS A 214 -13.64 22.81 9.64
N ALA A 215 -14.49 23.70 9.14
CA ALA A 215 -15.73 24.10 9.82
C ALA A 215 -16.76 22.97 9.91
N GLN A 216 -16.65 21.98 9.03
CA GLN A 216 -17.47 20.77 9.01
C GLN A 216 -16.55 19.59 8.70
N THR A 217 -16.48 18.64 9.64
CA THR A 217 -15.52 17.53 9.64
C THR A 217 -16.08 16.25 9.01
N ASP A 218 -17.36 16.21 8.65
CA ASP A 218 -17.90 15.17 7.77
C ASP A 218 -17.49 15.46 6.32
N LEU A 219 -16.35 14.90 5.91
CA LEU A 219 -15.75 15.17 4.60
C LEU A 219 -16.53 14.48 3.48
N ALA A 220 -17.06 13.28 3.73
CA ALA A 220 -17.94 12.59 2.78
C ALA A 220 -19.20 13.43 2.47
N MET A 221 -19.86 13.99 3.49
CA MET A 221 -21.02 14.87 3.26
C MET A 221 -20.65 16.12 2.47
N ARG A 222 -19.47 16.71 2.71
CA ARG A 222 -18.99 17.86 1.94
C ARG A 222 -18.70 17.49 0.49
N ALA A 223 -18.05 16.36 0.23
CA ALA A 223 -17.82 15.87 -1.12
C ALA A 223 -19.13 15.61 -1.88
N ALA A 224 -20.16 15.09 -1.19
CA ALA A 224 -21.49 14.87 -1.77
C ALA A 224 -22.14 16.15 -2.33
N SER A 225 -21.76 17.34 -1.84
CA SER A 225 -22.30 18.62 -2.33
C SER A 225 -21.98 18.92 -3.80
N TYR A 226 -20.97 18.25 -4.38
CA TYR A 226 -20.65 18.32 -5.81
C TYR A 226 -21.55 17.42 -6.68
N GLY A 227 -22.47 16.67 -6.09
CA GLY A 227 -23.33 15.72 -6.80
C GLY A 227 -22.65 14.37 -7.10
N MET A 228 -21.50 14.09 -6.46
CA MET A 228 -20.84 12.78 -6.53
C MET A 228 -21.28 11.87 -5.39
N ALA A 229 -21.24 10.55 -5.61
CA ALA A 229 -21.47 9.59 -4.55
C ALA A 229 -20.31 9.62 -3.55
N ALA A 230 -20.63 9.78 -2.26
CA ALA A 230 -19.62 9.94 -1.22
C ALA A 230 -20.04 9.26 0.09
N TRP A 231 -19.13 8.52 0.71
CA TRP A 231 -19.37 7.92 2.04
C TRP A 231 -18.06 7.69 2.81
N ALA A 232 -18.19 7.55 4.12
CA ALA A 232 -17.09 7.21 5.00
C ALA A 232 -16.92 5.69 5.15
N VAL A 233 -15.67 5.29 5.34
CA VAL A 233 -15.24 3.90 5.49
C VAL A 233 -14.31 3.82 6.71
N ASP A 234 -14.40 2.73 7.45
CA ASP A 234 -13.38 2.41 8.45
C ASP A 234 -12.08 2.06 7.73
N GLY A 235 -11.13 3.00 7.74
CA GLY A 235 -9.83 2.86 7.10
C GLY A 235 -8.87 1.92 7.85
N MET A 236 -9.25 1.46 9.05
CA MET A 236 -8.48 0.51 9.84
C MET A 236 -8.92 -0.95 9.59
N ASP A 237 -9.97 -1.19 8.80
CA ASP A 237 -10.43 -2.52 8.39
C ASP A 237 -10.24 -2.71 6.88
N VAL A 238 -9.22 -3.47 6.49
CA VAL A 238 -8.89 -3.72 5.08
C VAL A 238 -10.04 -4.37 4.30
N ARG A 239 -10.90 -5.18 4.94
CA ARG A 239 -12.05 -5.80 4.26
C ARG A 239 -13.16 -4.78 4.04
N ALA A 240 -13.34 -3.84 4.97
CA ALA A 240 -14.27 -2.74 4.80
C ALA A 240 -13.82 -1.79 3.68
N VAL A 241 -12.51 -1.46 3.65
CA VAL A 241 -11.87 -0.69 2.58
C VAL A 241 -12.07 -1.36 1.23
N GLU A 242 -11.67 -2.62 1.08
CA GLU A 242 -11.79 -3.38 -0.17
C GLU A 242 -13.23 -3.41 -0.68
N LYS A 243 -14.19 -3.74 0.21
CA LYS A 243 -15.60 -3.79 -0.14
C LYS A 243 -16.13 -2.44 -0.63
N ALA A 244 -15.78 -1.36 0.06
CA ALA A 244 -16.22 -0.01 -0.31
C ALA A 244 -15.59 0.44 -1.64
N ALA A 245 -14.28 0.24 -1.79
CA ALA A 245 -13.56 0.56 -3.01
C ALA A 245 -14.11 -0.24 -4.21
N HIS A 246 -14.40 -1.53 -4.03
CA HIS A 246 -14.95 -2.38 -5.08
C HIS A 246 -16.29 -1.84 -5.59
N GLY A 247 -17.22 -1.50 -4.68
CA GLY A 247 -18.49 -0.91 -5.05
C GLY A 247 -18.35 0.43 -5.78
N ALA A 248 -17.40 1.27 -5.36
CA ALA A 248 -17.13 2.54 -6.01
C ALA A 248 -16.52 2.37 -7.41
N VAL A 249 -15.50 1.53 -7.56
CA VAL A 249 -14.82 1.24 -8.83
C VAL A 249 -15.79 0.65 -9.85
N GLU A 250 -16.59 -0.35 -9.46
CA GLU A 250 -17.58 -0.95 -10.36
C GLU A 250 -18.64 0.08 -10.80
N SER A 251 -19.08 0.95 -9.88
CA SER A 251 -20.03 2.03 -10.21
C SER A 251 -19.44 3.06 -11.15
N ILE A 252 -18.17 3.43 -10.96
CA ILE A 252 -17.44 4.33 -11.86
C ILE A 252 -17.34 3.69 -13.25
N ARG A 253 -16.93 2.42 -13.34
CA ARG A 253 -16.83 1.68 -14.62
C ARG A 253 -18.19 1.56 -15.32
N ALA A 254 -19.27 1.45 -14.56
CA ALA A 254 -20.65 1.45 -15.07
C ALA A 254 -21.15 2.84 -15.52
N GLY A 255 -20.35 3.90 -15.35
CA GLY A 255 -20.66 5.24 -15.84
C GLY A 255 -21.36 6.16 -14.84
N SER A 256 -21.36 5.83 -13.55
CA SER A 256 -21.99 6.64 -12.50
C SER A 256 -21.21 7.93 -12.14
N GLY A 257 -20.13 8.24 -12.85
CA GLY A 257 -19.28 9.41 -12.61
C GLY A 257 -18.36 9.25 -11.40
N PRO A 258 -17.76 10.34 -10.90
CA PRO A 258 -16.77 10.26 -9.84
C PRO A 258 -17.38 9.80 -8.51
N HIS A 259 -16.57 9.12 -7.69
CA HIS A 259 -16.94 8.70 -6.34
C HIS A 259 -15.89 9.17 -5.33
N PHE A 260 -16.31 9.36 -4.08
CA PHE A 260 -15.45 9.79 -2.98
C PHE A 260 -15.57 8.84 -1.79
N LEU A 261 -14.44 8.41 -1.26
CA LEU A 261 -14.35 7.60 -0.05
C LEU A 261 -13.56 8.37 1.01
N GLU A 262 -14.18 8.65 2.15
CA GLU A 262 -13.48 9.12 3.35
C GLU A 262 -12.96 7.91 4.12
N MET A 263 -11.68 7.60 3.97
CA MET A 263 -11.01 6.54 4.72
C MET A 263 -10.63 7.09 6.09
N ARG A 264 -11.40 6.76 7.12
CA ARG A 264 -11.11 7.18 8.51
C ARG A 264 -10.02 6.28 9.07
N THR A 265 -8.82 6.81 9.13
CA THR A 265 -7.60 6.06 9.45
C THR A 265 -6.76 6.84 10.46
N TYR A 266 -5.55 6.38 10.75
CA TYR A 266 -4.65 7.11 11.63
C TYR A 266 -3.17 6.81 11.36
N ARG A 267 -2.37 7.88 11.29
CA ARG A 267 -0.92 7.78 11.13
C ARG A 267 -0.24 7.60 12.50
N PHE A 268 0.38 6.44 12.74
CA PHE A 268 1.03 6.14 14.03
C PHE A 268 2.36 6.86 14.25
N ARG A 269 3.03 7.27 13.18
CA ARG A 269 4.28 8.05 13.24
C ARG A 269 3.99 9.55 13.12
N ALA A 270 4.99 10.36 13.46
CA ALA A 270 4.96 11.81 13.24
C ALA A 270 4.75 12.12 11.74
N HIS A 271 4.49 13.38 11.39
CA HIS A 271 4.28 13.75 9.98
C HIS A 271 5.42 13.28 9.08
N SER A 272 6.66 13.53 9.50
CA SER A 272 7.89 13.09 8.86
C SER A 272 8.93 12.71 9.91
N MET A 273 10.05 12.13 9.48
CA MET A 273 11.18 11.82 10.37
C MET A 273 11.84 13.05 11.02
N TYR A 274 11.53 14.28 10.55
CA TYR A 274 11.99 15.53 11.14
C TYR A 274 10.99 16.18 12.11
N ASP A 275 9.76 15.66 12.18
CA ASP A 275 8.69 16.24 12.98
C ASP A 275 8.77 15.76 14.44
N PRO A 276 8.90 16.68 15.43
CA PRO A 276 8.94 16.32 16.84
C PRO A 276 7.58 15.91 17.45
N ASP A 277 6.47 15.98 16.70
CA ASP A 277 5.13 15.51 17.09
C ASP A 277 4.61 16.10 18.41
N ARG A 278 4.64 17.44 18.50
CA ARG A 278 4.31 18.18 19.74
C ARG A 278 2.83 18.56 19.87
N TYR A 279 1.99 18.09 18.96
CA TYR A 279 0.61 18.56 18.79
C TYR A 279 -0.44 17.47 18.99
N ARG A 280 -0.03 16.18 19.07
CA ARG A 280 -0.93 15.05 19.32
C ARG A 280 -0.79 14.53 20.75
N PRO A 281 -1.91 14.24 21.44
CA PRO A 281 -1.88 13.52 22.69
C PRO A 281 -1.33 12.10 22.51
N LYS A 282 -0.44 11.64 23.39
CA LYS A 282 0.15 10.30 23.28
C LYS A 282 -0.88 9.19 23.50
N ASP A 283 -1.83 9.43 24.38
CA ASP A 283 -2.97 8.55 24.67
C ASP A 283 -3.88 8.36 23.47
N GLU A 284 -4.07 9.40 22.65
CA GLU A 284 -4.79 9.29 21.38
C GLU A 284 -4.09 8.33 20.41
N ILE A 285 -2.76 8.47 20.25
CA ILE A 285 -1.97 7.57 19.39
C ILE A 285 -2.05 6.12 19.89
N GLU A 286 -1.94 5.91 21.21
CA GLU A 286 -2.03 4.56 21.79
C GLU A 286 -3.45 3.96 21.71
N GLU A 287 -4.50 4.78 21.69
CA GLU A 287 -5.87 4.32 21.37
C GLU A 287 -5.96 3.84 19.93
N TRP A 288 -5.46 4.61 18.97
CA TRP A 288 -5.50 4.21 17.57
C TRP A 288 -4.66 2.96 17.28
N LYS A 289 -3.53 2.77 17.97
CA LYS A 289 -2.74 1.52 17.86
C LYS A 289 -3.47 0.28 18.36
N ARG A 290 -4.48 0.41 19.24
CA ARG A 290 -5.34 -0.74 19.60
C ARG A 290 -6.24 -1.20 18.45
N HIS A 291 -6.40 -0.34 17.44
CA HIS A 291 -7.17 -0.59 16.23
C HIS A 291 -6.24 -0.82 15.02
N ASP A 292 -4.97 -1.21 15.23
CA ASP A 292 -4.00 -1.44 14.14
C ASP A 292 -4.54 -2.44 13.10
N PRO A 293 -4.60 -2.07 11.80
CA PRO A 293 -5.17 -2.92 10.76
C PRO A 293 -4.46 -4.27 10.61
N VAL A 294 -3.14 -4.30 10.83
CA VAL A 294 -2.35 -5.53 10.71
C VAL A 294 -2.70 -6.51 11.82
N THR A 295 -2.71 -6.00 13.06
CA THR A 295 -3.03 -6.81 14.23
C THR A 295 -4.49 -7.23 14.22
N GLY A 296 -5.40 -6.32 13.85
CA GLY A 296 -6.84 -6.57 13.76
C GLY A 296 -7.18 -7.71 12.80
N LEU A 297 -6.61 -7.71 11.59
CA LEU A 297 -6.82 -8.80 10.64
C LEU A 297 -6.20 -10.11 11.13
N ALA A 298 -4.95 -10.08 11.61
CA ALA A 298 -4.25 -11.27 12.08
C ALA A 298 -4.97 -11.96 13.24
N ASP A 299 -5.41 -11.20 14.25
CA ASP A 299 -6.15 -11.73 15.38
C ASP A 299 -7.53 -12.25 14.97
N GLY A 300 -8.24 -11.55 14.08
CA GLY A 300 -9.49 -12.03 13.50
C GLY A 300 -9.33 -13.39 12.78
N MET A 301 -8.26 -13.54 11.99
CA MET A 301 -7.93 -14.80 11.32
C MET A 301 -7.57 -15.90 12.33
N ARG A 302 -6.85 -15.59 13.41
CA ARG A 302 -6.50 -16.54 14.47
C ARG A 302 -7.73 -17.03 15.23
N THR A 303 -8.63 -16.13 15.61
CA THR A 303 -9.90 -16.47 16.26
C THR A 303 -10.77 -17.35 15.36
N ALA A 304 -10.72 -17.14 14.04
CA ALA A 304 -11.41 -17.98 13.06
C ALA A 304 -10.70 -19.32 12.74
N GLY A 305 -9.52 -19.57 13.31
CA GLY A 305 -8.72 -20.77 13.03
C GLY A 305 -8.11 -20.81 11.63
N LEU A 306 -7.98 -19.64 10.98
CA LEU A 306 -7.44 -19.49 9.62
C LEU A 306 -5.95 -19.14 9.60
N LEU A 307 -5.41 -18.70 10.74
CA LEU A 307 -4.01 -18.36 10.94
C LEU A 307 -3.55 -18.95 12.28
N ASP A 308 -2.43 -19.66 12.29
CA ASP A 308 -1.76 -20.09 13.52
C ASP A 308 -0.45 -19.32 13.71
N ALA A 309 0.17 -19.48 14.89
CA ALA A 309 1.38 -18.74 15.23
C ALA A 309 2.55 -19.07 14.29
N ALA A 310 2.69 -20.33 13.88
CA ALA A 310 3.76 -20.75 12.98
C ALA A 310 3.59 -20.14 11.58
N ALA A 311 2.37 -20.11 11.05
CA ALA A 311 2.08 -19.51 9.76
C ALA A 311 2.26 -17.98 9.76
N LEU A 312 1.99 -17.30 10.88
CA LEU A 312 2.29 -15.87 11.02
C LEU A 312 3.80 -15.62 11.08
N GLU A 313 4.53 -16.40 11.87
CA GLU A 313 6.00 -16.33 11.97
C GLU A 313 6.67 -16.58 10.61
N ASP A 314 6.21 -17.59 9.86
CA ASP A 314 6.69 -17.87 8.50
C ASP A 314 6.42 -16.69 7.55
N LEU A 315 5.28 -16.02 7.70
CA LEU A 315 4.91 -14.87 6.87
C LEU A 315 5.81 -13.66 7.17
N GLU A 316 6.02 -13.35 8.44
CA GLU A 316 6.93 -12.29 8.88
C GLU A 316 8.36 -12.57 8.42
N HIS A 317 8.82 -13.82 8.50
CA HIS A 317 10.14 -14.20 8.03
C HIS A 317 10.30 -13.98 6.52
N GLN A 318 9.33 -14.38 5.69
CA GLN A 318 9.39 -14.15 4.25
C GLN A 318 9.43 -12.66 3.89
N VAL A 319 8.64 -11.84 4.59
CA VAL A 319 8.66 -10.38 4.41
C VAL A 319 10.01 -9.80 4.82
N ALA A 320 10.58 -10.26 5.94
CA ALA A 320 11.91 -9.83 6.38
C ALA A 320 13.00 -10.20 5.38
N GLU A 321 12.99 -11.41 4.81
CA GLU A 321 13.93 -11.84 3.77
C GLU A 321 13.83 -10.98 2.50
N GLU A 322 12.60 -10.63 2.09
CA GLU A 322 12.32 -9.76 0.94
C GLU A 322 12.88 -8.34 1.16
N ILE A 323 12.66 -7.77 2.35
CA ILE A 323 13.19 -6.44 2.71
C ILE A 323 14.72 -6.47 2.80
N ASP A 324 15.29 -7.49 3.43
CA ASP A 324 16.74 -7.65 3.53
C ASP A 324 17.39 -7.82 2.14
N HIS A 325 16.69 -8.48 1.21
CA HIS A 325 17.11 -8.55 -0.18
C HIS A 325 17.11 -7.16 -0.84
N ALA A 326 16.02 -6.40 -0.68
CA ALA A 326 15.89 -5.05 -1.21
C ALA A 326 16.99 -4.11 -0.70
N VAL A 327 17.30 -4.15 0.60
CA VAL A 327 18.38 -3.36 1.20
C VAL A 327 19.74 -3.73 0.59
N ARG A 328 20.08 -5.03 0.55
CA ARG A 328 21.35 -5.48 -0.05
C ARG A 328 21.45 -5.15 -1.55
N ALA A 329 20.33 -5.11 -2.26
CA ALA A 329 20.29 -4.72 -3.66
C ALA A 329 20.57 -3.21 -3.81
N ALA A 330 19.91 -2.36 -3.01
CA ALA A 330 20.11 -0.92 -3.00
C ALA A 330 21.55 -0.53 -2.59
N GLU A 331 22.14 -1.17 -1.58
CA GLU A 331 23.52 -0.92 -1.15
C GLU A 331 24.55 -1.20 -2.25
N ARG A 332 24.27 -2.17 -3.13
CA ARG A 332 25.14 -2.57 -4.25
C ARG A 332 24.84 -1.84 -5.55
N ALA A 333 23.73 -1.11 -5.60
CA ALA A 333 23.33 -0.38 -6.79
C ALA A 333 24.24 0.83 -7.04
N PRO A 334 24.49 1.19 -8.31
CA PRO A 334 25.34 2.31 -8.65
C PRO A 334 24.67 3.65 -8.28
N GLU A 335 25.51 4.63 -7.99
CA GLU A 335 25.10 6.04 -7.88
C GLU A 335 25.07 6.68 -9.27
N GLU A 336 24.24 7.70 -9.43
CA GLU A 336 24.20 8.47 -10.66
C GLU A 336 25.51 9.26 -10.84
N PRO A 337 26.17 9.17 -12.02
CA PRO A 337 27.29 10.04 -12.34
C PRO A 337 26.88 11.51 -12.33
N ALA A 338 27.71 12.40 -11.75
CA ALA A 338 27.40 13.83 -11.67
C ALA A 338 27.18 14.50 -13.04
N GLU A 339 27.74 13.94 -14.11
CA GLU A 339 27.53 14.39 -15.50
C GLU A 339 26.08 14.21 -15.99
N ASP A 340 25.35 13.24 -15.43
CA ASP A 340 23.95 12.95 -15.79
C ASP A 340 22.94 13.83 -15.04
N LEU A 341 23.40 14.70 -14.12
CA LEU A 341 22.54 15.53 -13.27
C LEU A 341 21.50 16.35 -14.05
N LEU A 342 21.84 16.82 -15.25
CA LEU A 342 20.96 17.64 -16.10
C LEU A 342 20.15 16.83 -17.12
N LEU A 343 20.33 15.51 -17.18
CA LEU A 343 19.50 14.64 -18.00
C LEU A 343 18.03 14.78 -17.56
N HIS A 344 17.08 14.69 -18.50
CA HIS A 344 15.63 14.79 -18.25
C HIS A 344 15.08 16.14 -17.75
N VAL A 345 15.91 17.19 -17.58
CA VAL A 345 15.41 18.55 -17.27
C VAL A 345 14.50 19.08 -18.38
N THR A 346 14.83 18.73 -19.62
CA THR A 346 13.98 18.94 -20.79
C THR A 346 13.78 17.60 -21.50
N GLY A 347 12.74 17.51 -22.34
CA GLY A 347 12.68 16.45 -23.35
C GLY A 347 13.93 16.50 -24.23
N ARG A 348 14.27 15.38 -24.88
CA ARG A 348 15.39 15.38 -25.84
C ARG A 348 15.15 16.50 -26.84
N HIS A 349 16.04 17.49 -26.92
CA HIS A 349 16.11 18.32 -28.11
C HIS A 349 16.43 17.36 -29.26
N GLU A 350 15.52 17.21 -30.21
CA GLU A 350 15.85 16.67 -31.52
C GLU A 350 16.75 17.68 -32.24
N GLU A 351 17.98 17.87 -31.78
CA GLU A 351 18.97 18.66 -32.51
C GLU A 351 19.88 17.72 -33.30
N ALA A 352 19.63 17.73 -34.61
CA ALA A 352 20.53 17.39 -35.69
C ALA A 352 20.99 15.92 -35.79
N ARG A 353 20.09 15.05 -36.26
CA ARG A 353 20.51 14.10 -37.32
C ARG A 353 20.67 14.91 -38.61
N ALA A 354 21.86 15.48 -38.81
CA ALA A 354 22.34 15.93 -40.12
C ALA A 354 23.23 14.83 -40.72
#